data_AF-A0AAD4ENQ7-F1
#
_entry.id   AF-A0AAD4ENQ7-F1
#
_cell.length_a   1.000
_cell.length_b   1.000
_cell.length_c   1.000
_cell.angle_alpha   90.00
_cell.angle_beta   90.00
_cell.angle_gamma   90.00
#
_symmetry.space_group_name_H-M   'P 1'
#
loop_
_entity.id
_entity.type
_entity.pdbx_description
1 polymer ?
#
loop_
_entity_poly.entity_id
_entity_poly.type
_entity_poly.pdbx_seq_one_letter_code
_entity_poly.pdbx_strand_id
1 'polypeptide(L)'
;MASNAQQAHQLDKRGDQPAMQWDLNTIGTCSCWYDNYEGLTCKEVRDWKFAISPADFSRWNPSITLDCGNWQALSYCVENELNVGCFIKNIHHRSDGHSEP
;
A
#
# COMPACT_ATOMS: atom_id res chain seq x y z
N MET A 1 11.02 1.10 -31.52
CA MET A 1 10.97 0.18 -30.36
C MET A 1 11.54 0.94 -29.19
N ALA A 2 10.70 1.60 -28.38
CA ALA A 2 11.17 2.37 -27.23
C ALA A 2 11.09 1.46 -25.99
N SER A 3 12.27 1.01 -25.56
CA SER A 3 12.50 0.40 -24.26
C SER A 3 12.36 1.49 -23.20
N ASN A 4 11.40 1.38 -22.29
CA ASN A 4 11.32 2.23 -21.11
C ASN A 4 11.54 1.37 -19.87
N ALA A 5 12.79 0.93 -19.72
CA ALA A 5 13.30 0.52 -18.43
C ALA A 5 13.39 1.76 -17.52
N GLN A 6 12.73 1.65 -16.36
CA GLN A 6 13.15 2.25 -15.09
C GLN A 6 13.13 3.78 -15.03
N GLN A 7 11.98 4.35 -14.64
CA GLN A 7 11.96 5.67 -14.03
C GLN A 7 11.74 5.54 -12.52
N ALA A 8 12.89 5.45 -11.84
CA ALA A 8 13.23 6.10 -10.58
C ALA A 8 12.15 6.17 -9.49
N HIS A 9 12.07 5.08 -8.73
CA HIS A 9 11.64 5.10 -7.33
C HIS A 9 12.69 5.78 -6.44
N GLN A 10 12.81 7.10 -6.52
CA GLN A 10 13.72 7.89 -5.70
C GLN A 10 13.05 9.20 -5.27
N LEU A 11 12.21 9.17 -4.22
CA LEU A 11 12.02 10.29 -3.28
C LEU A 11 11.77 9.74 -1.86
N ASP A 12 12.87 9.73 -1.10
CA ASP A 12 13.04 9.78 0.36
C ASP A 12 12.00 9.21 1.36
N LYS A 13 12.38 8.07 1.94
CA LYS A 13 12.40 7.71 3.38
C LYS A 13 11.38 8.39 4.33
N ARG A 14 10.09 8.16 4.14
CA ARG A 14 9.10 8.15 5.23
C ARG A 14 8.08 7.02 5.03
N GLY A 15 8.37 5.84 5.56
CA GLY A 15 7.42 4.71 5.64
C GLY A 15 7.54 3.71 4.50
N ASP A 16 8.03 2.52 4.85
CA ASP A 16 8.25 1.30 4.08
C ASP A 16 7.57 1.20 2.71
N GLN A 17 8.39 1.05 1.66
CA GLN A 17 7.92 0.65 0.34
C GLN A 17 7.19 -0.70 0.44
N PRO A 18 6.16 -0.93 -0.37
CA PRO A 18 5.51 -2.24 -0.43
C PRO A 18 6.47 -3.31 -0.95
N ALA A 19 6.20 -4.57 -0.61
CA ALA A 19 6.96 -5.71 -1.10
C ALA A 19 6.57 -6.11 -2.53
N MET A 20 5.32 -5.84 -2.94
CA MET A 20 4.86 -6.04 -4.33
C MET A 20 4.79 -4.74 -5.13
N GLN A 21 4.73 -4.88 -6.45
CA GLN A 21 4.43 -3.78 -7.37
C GLN A 21 3.08 -3.11 -7.04
N TRP A 22 2.99 -1.80 -7.23
CA TRP A 22 1.78 -1.00 -7.10
C TRP A 22 1.53 -0.19 -8.37
N ASP A 23 0.35 0.42 -8.46
CA ASP A 23 0.01 1.27 -9.60
C ASP A 23 0.67 2.65 -9.48
N LEU A 24 1.21 3.18 -10.59
CA LEU A 24 1.89 4.48 -10.63
C LEU A 24 1.00 5.68 -10.27
N ASN A 25 -0.33 5.53 -10.39
CA ASN A 25 -1.30 6.56 -10.01
C ASN A 25 -1.63 6.54 -8.51
N THR A 26 -1.16 5.54 -7.77
CA THR A 26 -1.30 5.50 -6.31
C THR A 26 -0.68 6.77 -5.71
N ILE A 27 -1.33 7.37 -4.72
CA ILE A 27 -0.88 8.65 -4.15
C ILE A 27 0.58 8.57 -3.68
N GLY A 28 1.36 9.59 -4.04
CA GLY A 28 2.78 9.64 -3.67
C GLY A 28 3.04 9.82 -2.16
N THR A 29 2.02 10.20 -1.40
CA THR A 29 2.09 10.38 0.06
C THR A 29 1.68 9.12 0.83
N CYS A 30 1.51 7.98 0.15
CA CYS A 30 1.13 6.75 0.84
C CYS A 30 2.25 6.30 1.79
N SER A 31 1.94 6.16 3.08
CA SER A 31 2.88 5.67 4.08
C SER A 31 2.55 4.26 4.58
N CYS A 32 1.38 3.73 4.22
CA CYS A 32 0.91 2.41 4.63
C CYS A 32 0.43 1.55 3.44
N TRP A 33 1.00 0.36 3.31
CA TRP A 33 0.76 -0.54 2.19
C TRP A 33 0.18 -1.89 2.62
N TYR A 34 -0.80 -2.38 1.85
CA TYR A 34 -1.27 -3.76 1.88
C TYR A 34 -0.80 -4.49 0.62
N ASP A 35 0.06 -5.48 0.80
CA ASP A 35 0.53 -6.37 -0.27
C ASP A 35 -0.52 -7.47 -0.51
N ASN A 36 -1.26 -7.38 -1.62
CA ASN A 36 -2.28 -8.38 -1.94
C ASN A 36 -1.67 -9.59 -2.65
N TYR A 37 -1.31 -10.61 -1.89
CA TYR A 37 -0.99 -11.95 -2.42
C TYR A 37 -2.24 -12.78 -2.74
N GLU A 38 -3.38 -12.13 -3.02
CA GLU A 38 -4.69 -12.73 -3.33
C GLU A 38 -5.32 -13.57 -2.20
N GLY A 39 -4.92 -13.33 -0.94
CA GLY A 39 -5.47 -14.04 0.22
C GLY A 39 -6.79 -13.49 0.79
N LEU A 40 -7.14 -12.24 0.44
CA LEU A 40 -8.39 -11.58 0.86
C LEU A 40 -8.98 -10.84 -0.34
N THR A 41 -10.31 -10.76 -0.39
CA THR A 41 -10.99 -9.90 -1.36
C THR A 41 -10.76 -8.42 -1.04
N CYS A 42 -10.83 -7.58 -2.06
CA CYS A 42 -10.73 -6.12 -1.88
C CYS A 42 -11.70 -5.58 -0.82
N LYS A 43 -12.95 -6.06 -0.81
CA LYS A 43 -13.95 -5.63 0.17
C LYS A 43 -13.58 -6.07 1.58
N GLU A 44 -12.99 -7.26 1.75
CA GLU A 44 -12.49 -7.68 3.06
C GLU A 44 -11.33 -6.84 3.56
N VAL A 45 -10.39 -6.53 2.67
CA VAL A 45 -9.26 -5.64 2.99
C VAL A 45 -9.79 -4.25 3.37
N ARG A 46 -10.62 -3.67 2.51
CA ARG A 46 -11.13 -2.31 2.68
C ARG A 46 -12.07 -2.19 3.86
N ASP A 47 -13.13 -2.98 3.92
CA ASP A 47 -14.25 -2.78 4.86
C ASP A 47 -13.96 -3.38 6.24
N TRP A 48 -13.35 -4.58 6.29
CA TRP A 48 -13.17 -5.33 7.54
C TRP A 48 -11.78 -5.16 8.15
N LYS A 49 -10.73 -5.20 7.32
CA LYS A 49 -9.34 -5.16 7.82
C LYS A 49 -8.87 -3.76 8.14
N PHE A 50 -9.20 -2.78 7.30
CA PHE A 50 -8.73 -1.40 7.45
C PHE A 50 -9.85 -0.37 7.71
N ALA A 51 -11.12 -0.77 7.59
CA ALA A 51 -12.29 0.09 7.78
C ALA A 51 -12.22 1.41 6.96
N ILE A 52 -11.88 1.28 5.68
CA ILE A 52 -11.72 2.38 4.73
C ILE A 52 -13.00 2.51 3.88
N SER A 53 -13.44 3.73 3.58
CA SER A 53 -14.58 3.91 2.65
C SER A 53 -14.17 3.57 1.19
N PRO A 54 -15.09 3.13 0.32
CA PRO A 54 -14.80 2.96 -1.10
C PRO A 54 -14.19 4.20 -1.76
N ALA A 55 -14.69 5.38 -1.39
CA ALA A 55 -14.24 6.66 -1.92
C ALA A 55 -12.80 6.99 -1.49
N ASP A 56 -12.45 6.76 -0.23
CA ASP A 56 -11.09 7.00 0.25
C ASP A 56 -10.11 5.99 -0.35
N PHE A 57 -10.49 4.71 -0.42
CA PHE A 57 -9.65 3.66 -1.00
C PHE A 57 -9.33 3.94 -2.48
N SER A 58 -10.34 4.35 -3.26
CA SER A 58 -10.17 4.76 -4.65
C SER A 58 -9.43 6.10 -4.78
N ARG A 59 -9.63 7.04 -3.85
CA ARG A 59 -8.85 8.29 -3.83
C ARG A 59 -7.35 8.03 -3.64
N TRP A 60 -6.99 7.07 -2.79
CA TRP A 60 -5.60 6.70 -2.56
C TRP A 60 -5.02 5.79 -3.65
N ASN A 61 -5.87 4.98 -4.28
CA ASN A 61 -5.51 4.07 -5.36
C ASN A 61 -6.40 4.34 -6.59
N PRO A 62 -6.17 5.43 -7.36
CA PRO A 62 -7.10 5.85 -8.43
C PRO A 62 -7.42 4.80 -9.49
N SER A 63 -6.55 3.81 -9.67
CA SER A 63 -6.77 2.71 -10.59
C SER A 63 -7.76 1.65 -10.08
N ILE A 64 -8.08 1.58 -8.78
CA ILE A 64 -9.10 0.64 -8.27
C ILE A 64 -10.50 1.25 -8.40
N THR A 65 -11.46 0.46 -8.88
CA THR A 65 -12.86 0.86 -8.94
C THR A 65 -13.51 0.83 -7.56
N LEU A 66 -14.55 1.63 -7.35
CA LEU A 66 -15.28 1.71 -6.08
C LEU A 66 -15.91 0.37 -5.65
N ASP A 67 -16.32 -0.45 -6.62
CA ASP A 67 -16.90 -1.78 -6.42
C ASP A 67 -15.85 -2.89 -6.30
N CYS A 68 -14.55 -2.55 -6.44
CA CYS A 68 -13.43 -3.47 -6.48
C CYS A 68 -13.46 -4.49 -7.64
N GLY A 69 -14.11 -4.17 -8.75
CA GLY A 69 -14.24 -5.07 -9.91
C GLY A 69 -12.91 -5.45 -10.59
N ASN A 70 -11.85 -4.69 -10.35
CA ASN A 70 -10.53 -4.89 -10.96
C ASN A 70 -9.42 -5.21 -9.94
N TRP A 71 -9.78 -5.86 -8.84
CA TRP A 71 -8.85 -6.34 -7.82
C TRP A 71 -7.80 -7.30 -8.39
N GLN A 72 -6.52 -7.06 -8.08
CA GLN A 72 -5.38 -7.81 -8.64
C GLN A 72 -4.30 -8.04 -7.59
N ALA A 73 -3.36 -8.94 -7.89
CA ALA A 73 -2.15 -9.16 -7.11
C ALA A 73 -1.17 -7.95 -7.18
N LEU A 74 -1.51 -6.88 -6.47
CA LEU A 74 -0.75 -5.62 -6.37
C LEU A 74 -0.70 -5.16 -4.92
N SER A 75 0.17 -4.20 -4.66
CA SER A 75 0.15 -3.43 -3.41
C SER A 75 -0.80 -2.26 -3.52
N TYR A 76 -1.56 -2.05 -2.45
CA TYR A 76 -2.54 -0.97 -2.35
C TYR A 76 -2.25 -0.10 -1.15
N CYS A 77 -2.40 1.20 -1.33
CA CYS A 77 -2.36 2.17 -0.25
C CYS A 77 -3.58 1.99 0.67
N VAL A 78 -3.31 1.80 1.96
CA VAL A 78 -4.32 1.59 3.01
C VAL A 78 -4.10 2.54 4.18
N GLU A 79 -3.59 3.74 3.87
CA GLU A 79 -3.51 4.86 4.81
C GLU A 79 -4.85 4.99 5.56
N ASN A 80 -4.85 5.31 6.85
CA ASN A 80 -6.10 5.60 7.56
C ASN A 80 -5.79 6.64 8.64
N GLU A 81 -6.75 7.51 8.94
CA GLU A 81 -6.64 8.56 9.96
C GLU A 81 -6.26 8.00 11.34
N LEU A 82 -6.62 6.75 11.63
CA LEU A 82 -6.25 6.10 12.90
C LEU A 82 -4.85 5.48 12.88
N ASN A 83 -4.22 5.33 11.72
CA ASN A 83 -2.90 4.75 11.45
C ASN A 83 -2.54 3.41 12.13
N VAL A 84 -3.48 2.76 12.83
CA VAL A 84 -3.22 1.56 13.64
C VAL A 84 -2.71 0.41 12.77
N GLY A 85 -3.22 0.27 11.53
CA GLY A 85 -2.80 -0.79 10.60
C GLY A 85 -1.36 -0.68 10.11
N CYS A 86 -0.84 0.54 9.94
CA CYS A 86 0.55 0.76 9.52
C CYS A 86 1.54 0.49 10.66
N PHE A 87 1.13 0.76 11.90
CA PHE A 87 1.99 0.58 13.06
C PHE A 87 2.24 -0.90 13.41
N ILE A 88 1.36 -1.84 13.06
CA ILE A 88 1.56 -3.25 13.42
C ILE A 88 2.59 -3.95 12.51
N LYS A 89 2.74 -3.52 11.23
CA LYS A 89 3.87 -3.95 10.39
C LYS A 89 5.22 -3.58 11.00
N ASN A 90 5.28 -2.44 11.70
CA ASN A 90 6.46 -1.97 12.43
C ASN A 90 6.75 -2.71 13.75
N ILE A 91 5.89 -3.64 14.20
CA ILE A 91 6.19 -4.46 15.39
C ILE A 91 6.86 -5.78 15.00
N HIS A 92 6.61 -6.31 13.79
CA HIS A 92 7.25 -7.54 13.30
C HIS A 92 8.50 -7.31 12.45
N HIS A 93 8.72 -6.10 11.92
CA HIS A 93 9.98 -5.73 11.23
C HIS A 93 10.99 -4.99 12.12
N ARG A 94 10.70 -4.76 13.42
CA ARG A 94 11.62 -4.08 14.34
C ARG A 94 12.74 -4.97 14.91
N SER A 95 13.10 -6.05 14.22
CA SER A 95 14.18 -6.94 14.64
C SER A 95 15.51 -6.73 13.91
N ASP A 96 15.60 -5.86 12.90
CA ASP A 96 16.87 -5.65 12.19
C ASP A 96 17.44 -4.24 12.44
N GLY A 97 18.20 -4.13 13.53
CA GLY A 97 19.60 -3.70 13.39
C GLY A 97 19.95 -2.23 13.49
N HIS A 98 19.38 -1.47 14.44
CA HIS A 98 20.14 -0.36 15.02
C HIS A 98 20.77 -0.84 16.33
N SER A 99 22.01 -1.32 16.25
CA SER A 99 22.91 -1.36 17.39
C SER A 99 23.24 0.09 17.78
N GLU A 100 22.73 0.55 18.91
CA GLU A 100 23.56 1.35 19.83
C GLU A 100 24.41 0.34 20.60
N PRO A 101 25.73 0.52 20.83
CA PRO A 101 26.60 1.67 20.54
C PRO A 101 27.57 1.47 19.36
#